data_AF-A0A6A7LJI5-F1
#
_entry.id   AF-A0A6A7LJI5-F1
#
_cell.length_a   1.000
_cell.length_b   1.000
_cell.length_c   1.000
_cell.angle_alpha   90.00
_cell.angle_beta   90.00
_cell.angle_gamma   90.00
#
_symmetry.space_group_name_H-M   'P 1'
#
loop_
_entity.id
_entity.type
_entity.pdbx_description
1 polymer ?
#
loop_
_entity_poly.entity_id
_entity_poly.type
_entity_poly.pdbx_seq_one_letter_code
_entity_poly.pdbx_strand_id
1 'polypeptide(L)'
;MNRNLDKIRNNKDYDIGILGLEDFKRKQKLYNLLKSQYEAELSELTHYMELLGSMQNNLIRTYFQTLLTDGLKHVQYISAMMSNIEGGSSSRALTSKGIAKSISEEKESRDLLYSCIEMTDDPESKSVLRSIIVDEDHHIKILEHISELIESSSSKQ
;
A
#
# COMPACT_ATOMS: atom_id res chain seq x y z
N MET A 1 34.08 -49.60 7.20
CA MET A 1 32.65 -49.97 7.25
C MET A 1 31.88 -48.76 7.79
N ASN A 2 31.45 -47.83 6.92
CA ASN A 2 30.70 -46.64 7.35
C ASN A 2 29.57 -46.23 6.39
N ARG A 3 29.05 -47.19 5.60
CA ARG A 3 28.02 -46.93 4.57
C ARG A 3 26.64 -46.58 5.14
N ASN A 4 26.40 -46.80 6.44
CA ASN A 4 25.09 -46.53 7.07
C ASN A 4 24.95 -45.08 7.55
N LEU A 5 26.03 -44.45 8.04
CA LEU A 5 25.97 -43.05 8.47
C LEU A 5 25.83 -42.09 7.28
N ASP A 6 26.50 -42.38 6.16
CA ASP A 6 26.35 -41.59 4.93
C ASP A 6 24.95 -41.69 4.31
N LYS A 7 24.29 -42.86 4.42
CA LYS A 7 22.90 -43.04 3.96
C LYS A 7 21.89 -42.27 4.82
N ILE A 8 22.06 -42.28 6.14
CA ILE A 8 21.17 -41.57 7.07
C ILE A 8 21.31 -40.04 6.90
N ARG A 9 22.55 -39.56 6.70
CA ARG A 9 22.83 -38.15 6.45
C ARG A 9 22.24 -37.68 5.11
N ASN A 10 22.45 -38.45 4.03
CA ASN A 10 21.85 -38.14 2.73
C ASN A 10 20.32 -38.17 2.74
N ASN A 11 19.68 -39.07 3.49
CA ASN A 11 18.21 -39.07 3.62
C ASN A 11 17.69 -37.85 4.37
N LYS A 12 18.36 -37.43 5.45
CA LYS A 12 17.96 -36.21 6.19
C LYS A 12 18.12 -34.95 5.36
N ASP A 13 19.22 -34.82 4.63
CA ASP A 13 19.46 -33.66 3.76
C ASP A 13 18.46 -33.61 2.58
N TYR A 14 18.04 -34.78 2.07
CA TYR A 14 17.00 -34.91 1.04
C TYR A 14 15.61 -34.55 1.56
N ASP A 15 15.23 -35.03 2.75
CA ASP A 15 13.94 -34.71 3.39
C ASP A 15 13.85 -33.22 3.76
N ILE A 16 14.95 -32.60 4.23
CA ILE A 16 15.01 -31.16 4.49
C ILE A 16 14.88 -30.36 3.18
N GLY A 17 15.50 -30.82 2.09
CA GLY A 17 15.36 -30.22 0.76
C GLY A 17 13.93 -30.27 0.22
N ILE A 18 13.22 -31.39 0.41
CA ILE A 18 11.82 -31.56 -0.01
C ILE A 18 10.88 -30.69 0.84
N LEU A 19 11.06 -30.67 2.17
CA LEU A 19 10.26 -29.84 3.07
C LEU A 19 10.42 -28.34 2.77
N GLY A 20 11.64 -27.90 2.45
CA GLY A 20 11.91 -26.51 2.03
C GLY A 20 11.25 -26.15 0.69
N LEU A 21 11.24 -27.09 -0.27
CA LEU A 21 10.58 -26.92 -1.57
C LEU A 21 9.05 -26.85 -1.47
N GLU A 22 8.44 -27.66 -0.60
CA GLU A 22 7.00 -27.64 -0.37
C GLU A 22 6.54 -26.37 0.35
N ASP A 23 7.29 -25.92 1.37
CA ASP A 23 7.00 -24.65 2.06
C ASP A 23 7.13 -23.46 1.10
N PHE A 24 8.18 -23.44 0.27
CA PHE A 24 8.36 -22.42 -0.76
C PHE A 24 7.20 -22.39 -1.77
N LYS A 25 6.80 -23.56 -2.31
CA LYS A 25 5.66 -23.66 -3.23
C LYS A 25 4.35 -23.18 -2.58
N ARG A 26 4.12 -23.53 -1.31
CA ARG A 26 2.96 -23.08 -0.54
C ARG A 26 2.95 -21.57 -0.36
N LYS A 27 4.08 -20.99 0.03
CA LYS A 27 4.26 -19.53 0.17
C LYS A 27 4.02 -18.79 -1.15
N GLN A 28 4.57 -19.30 -2.26
CA GLN A 28 4.35 -18.71 -3.58
C GLN A 28 2.89 -18.79 -4.01
N LYS A 29 2.22 -19.92 -3.76
CA LYS A 29 0.79 -20.06 -4.06
C LYS A 29 -0.06 -19.08 -3.24
N LEU A 30 0.23 -18.95 -1.94
CA LEU A 30 -0.44 -18.00 -1.06
C LEU A 30 -0.22 -16.56 -1.54
N TYR A 31 1.03 -16.21 -1.89
CA TYR A 31 1.36 -14.90 -2.42
C TYR A 31 0.53 -14.56 -3.67
N ASN A 32 0.44 -15.49 -4.62
CA ASN A 32 -0.34 -15.26 -5.84
C ASN A 32 -1.84 -15.06 -5.54
N LEU A 33 -2.40 -15.81 -4.59
CA LEU A 33 -3.80 -15.62 -4.17
C LEU A 33 -4.02 -14.27 -3.49
N LEU A 34 -3.11 -13.87 -2.60
CA LEU A 34 -3.16 -12.56 -1.95
C LEU A 34 -3.02 -11.42 -2.96
N LYS A 35 -2.14 -11.57 -3.96
CA LYS A 35 -1.98 -10.59 -5.04
C LYS A 35 -3.29 -10.44 -5.84
N SER A 36 -3.93 -11.54 -6.21
CA SER A 36 -5.23 -11.48 -6.90
C SER A 36 -6.31 -10.83 -6.03
N GLN A 37 -6.34 -11.09 -4.72
CA GLN A 37 -7.29 -10.42 -3.83
C GLN A 37 -6.98 -8.92 -3.70
N TYR A 38 -5.70 -8.54 -3.59
CA TYR A 38 -5.28 -7.14 -3.55
C TYR A 38 -5.77 -6.36 -4.79
N GLU A 39 -5.59 -6.94 -5.98
CA GLU A 39 -6.06 -6.35 -7.24
C GLU A 39 -7.59 -6.26 -7.29
N ALA A 40 -8.31 -7.26 -6.76
CA ALA A 40 -9.77 -7.24 -6.68
C ALA A 40 -10.29 -6.13 -5.75
N GLU A 41 -9.72 -5.97 -4.56
CA GLU A 41 -10.10 -4.91 -3.61
C GLU A 41 -9.86 -3.52 -4.21
N LEU A 42 -8.74 -3.29 -4.89
CA LEU A 42 -8.49 -2.02 -5.59
C LEU A 42 -9.52 -1.72 -6.68
N SER A 43 -9.94 -2.76 -7.42
CA SER A 43 -10.98 -2.63 -8.44
C SER A 43 -12.34 -2.29 -7.83
N GLU A 44 -12.70 -2.92 -6.71
CA GLU A 44 -13.94 -2.64 -5.98
C GLU A 44 -13.96 -1.21 -5.43
N LEU A 45 -12.85 -0.77 -4.80
CA LEU A 45 -12.69 0.60 -4.32
C LEU A 45 -12.86 1.63 -5.44
N THR A 46 -12.25 1.38 -6.60
CA THR A 46 -12.39 2.25 -7.78
C THR A 46 -13.85 2.35 -8.21
N HIS A 47 -14.55 1.22 -8.29
CA HIS A 47 -15.96 1.18 -8.65
C HIS A 47 -16.86 1.92 -7.64
N TYR A 48 -16.60 1.77 -6.34
CA TYR A 48 -17.34 2.47 -5.30
C TYR A 48 -17.13 3.99 -5.35
N MET A 49 -15.91 4.45 -5.67
CA MET A 49 -15.62 5.87 -5.87
C MET A 49 -16.39 6.45 -7.06
N GLU A 50 -16.46 5.73 -8.19
CA GLU A 50 -17.25 6.14 -9.36
C GLU A 50 -18.74 6.28 -9.02
N LEU A 51 -19.31 5.32 -8.29
CA LEU A 51 -20.72 5.34 -7.91
C LEU A 51 -21.05 6.52 -6.97
N LEU A 52 -20.15 6.84 -6.03
CA LEU A 52 -20.33 7.94 -5.08
C LEU A 52 -20.49 9.32 -5.72
N GLY A 53 -19.86 9.55 -6.87
CA GLY A 53 -19.96 10.81 -7.61
C GLY A 53 -21.36 11.11 -8.13
N SER A 54 -22.15 10.06 -8.42
CA SER A 54 -23.52 10.18 -8.96
C SER A 54 -24.62 10.05 -7.90
N MET A 55 -24.27 9.72 -6.66
CA MET A 55 -25.22 9.31 -5.64
C MET A 55 -25.86 10.49 -4.91
N GLN A 56 -27.19 10.60 -5.00
CA GLN A 56 -27.97 11.66 -4.33
C GLN A 56 -28.48 11.26 -2.93
N ASN A 57 -28.66 9.96 -2.67
CA ASN A 57 -29.18 9.50 -1.38
C ASN A 57 -28.06 9.50 -0.33
N ASN A 58 -28.15 10.42 0.64
CA ASN A 58 -27.15 10.60 1.69
C ASN A 58 -26.93 9.35 2.55
N LEU A 59 -27.99 8.59 2.86
CA LEU A 59 -27.88 7.36 3.65
C LEU A 59 -27.08 6.29 2.89
N ILE A 60 -27.37 6.09 1.60
CA ILE A 60 -26.64 5.14 0.76
C ILE A 60 -25.19 5.62 0.58
N ARG A 61 -24.96 6.93 0.41
CA ARG A 61 -23.62 7.53 0.32
C ARG A 61 -22.79 7.22 1.56
N THR A 62 -23.36 7.32 2.76
CA THR A 62 -22.67 6.93 4.01
C THR A 62 -22.27 5.45 4.02
N TYR A 63 -23.15 4.55 3.57
CA TYR A 63 -22.78 3.13 3.46
C TYR A 63 -21.63 2.89 2.49
N PHE A 64 -21.62 3.55 1.33
CA PHE A 64 -20.50 3.46 0.38
C PHE A 64 -19.19 4.02 0.95
N GLN A 65 -19.24 5.11 1.73
CA GLN A 65 -18.06 5.62 2.43
C GLN A 65 -17.51 4.61 3.45
N THR A 66 -18.37 3.90 4.17
CA THR A 66 -17.97 2.80 5.05
C THR A 66 -17.30 1.68 4.26
N LEU A 67 -17.89 1.26 3.14
CA LEU A 67 -17.31 0.22 2.27
C LEU A 67 -15.93 0.63 1.74
N LEU A 68 -15.75 1.88 1.32
CA LEU A 68 -14.44 2.40 0.92
C LEU A 68 -13.42 2.34 2.07
N THR A 69 -13.83 2.75 3.27
CA THR A 69 -12.97 2.75 4.45
C THR A 69 -12.51 1.34 4.80
N ASP A 70 -13.41 0.35 4.72
CA ASP A 70 -13.09 -1.04 5.03
C ASP A 70 -12.25 -1.70 3.93
N GLY A 71 -12.53 -1.46 2.65
CA GLY A 71 -11.70 -1.96 1.55
C GLY A 71 -10.28 -1.41 1.60
N LEU A 72 -10.08 -0.14 1.99
CA LEU A 72 -8.73 0.41 2.22
C LEU A 72 -7.97 -0.34 3.32
N LYS A 73 -8.65 -0.75 4.41
CA LYS A 73 -8.03 -1.59 5.45
C LYS A 73 -7.68 -2.98 4.92
N HIS A 74 -8.52 -3.58 4.08
CA HIS A 74 -8.23 -4.87 3.47
C HIS A 74 -6.97 -4.81 2.60
N VAL A 75 -6.85 -3.80 1.73
CA VAL A 75 -5.66 -3.53 0.91
C VAL A 75 -4.40 -3.45 1.78
N GLN A 76 -4.47 -2.72 2.91
CA GLN A 76 -3.37 -2.61 3.86
C GLN A 76 -2.98 -3.96 4.47
N TYR A 77 -3.96 -4.74 4.95
CA TYR A 77 -3.70 -6.06 5.56
C TYR A 77 -3.12 -7.06 4.56
N ILE A 78 -3.66 -7.12 3.35
CA ILE A 78 -3.20 -8.02 2.30
C ILE A 78 -1.77 -7.66 1.89
N SER A 79 -1.49 -6.37 1.69
CA SER A 79 -0.15 -5.87 1.38
C SER A 79 0.88 -6.25 2.46
N ALA A 80 0.51 -6.12 3.74
CA ALA A 80 1.35 -6.54 4.85
C ALA A 80 1.63 -8.06 4.83
N MET A 81 0.61 -8.89 4.55
CA MET A 81 0.78 -10.34 4.42
C MET A 81 1.70 -10.71 3.25
N MET A 82 1.57 -10.04 2.10
CA MET A 82 2.43 -10.25 0.94
C MET A 82 3.88 -9.88 1.24
N SER A 83 4.12 -8.73 1.89
CA SER A 83 5.46 -8.29 2.29
C SER A 83 6.16 -9.29 3.22
N ASN A 84 5.41 -9.84 4.18
CA ASN A 84 5.92 -10.88 5.09
C ASN A 84 6.34 -12.16 4.34
N ILE A 85 5.64 -12.53 3.26
CA ILE A 85 5.98 -13.72 2.45
C ILE A 85 7.27 -13.49 1.64
N GLU A 86 7.47 -12.28 1.10
CA GLU A 86 8.66 -11.91 0.33
C GLU A 86 9.93 -11.75 1.18
N GLY A 87 9.83 -11.95 2.50
CA GLY A 87 10.91 -11.64 3.43
C GLY A 87 11.24 -10.14 3.45
N GLY A 88 10.29 -9.29 3.04
CA GLY A 88 10.40 -7.87 3.25
C GLY A 88 10.38 -7.62 4.74
N SER A 89 11.49 -7.15 5.32
CA SER A 89 11.37 -6.37 6.54
C SER A 89 10.41 -5.22 6.23
N SER A 90 9.53 -4.91 7.16
CA SER A 90 8.51 -3.86 7.12
C SER A 90 9.02 -2.45 6.75
N SER A 91 10.33 -2.30 6.49
CA SER A 91 11.02 -1.11 6.01
C SER A 91 11.13 -0.99 4.48
N ARG A 92 10.83 -2.02 3.66
CA ARG A 92 11.00 -1.95 2.19
C ARG A 92 10.08 -0.91 1.49
N ALA A 93 8.98 -0.50 2.11
CA ALA A 93 8.09 0.53 1.58
C ALA A 93 8.48 1.96 2.02
N LEU A 94 9.12 2.10 3.19
CA LEU A 94 9.69 3.37 3.68
C LEU A 94 11.10 3.58 3.10
N THR A 95 11.21 3.57 1.77
CA THR A 95 12.46 4.00 1.13
C THR A 95 12.43 5.51 0.99
N SER A 96 13.58 6.18 1.18
CA SER A 96 13.72 7.62 0.93
C SER A 96 13.23 8.00 -0.47
N LYS A 97 13.45 7.13 -1.46
CA LYS A 97 12.92 7.29 -2.83
C LYS A 97 11.39 7.24 -2.91
N GLY A 98 10.75 6.33 -2.18
CA GLY A 98 9.29 6.22 -2.13
C GLY A 98 8.66 7.46 -1.51
N ILE A 99 9.18 7.90 -0.36
CA ILE A 99 8.71 9.12 0.31
C ILE A 99 8.94 10.37 -0.54
N ALA A 100 10.12 10.50 -1.16
CA ALA A 100 10.40 11.62 -2.06
C ALA A 100 9.43 11.65 -3.26
N LYS A 101 9.06 10.49 -3.81
CA LYS A 101 8.04 10.40 -4.86
C LYS A 101 6.67 10.86 -4.35
N SER A 102 6.23 10.38 -3.19
CA SER A 102 4.95 10.81 -2.60
C SER A 102 4.92 12.33 -2.37
N ILE A 103 5.99 12.92 -1.82
CA ILE A 103 6.09 14.38 -1.66
C ILE A 103 5.94 15.11 -3.01
N SER A 104 6.54 14.59 -4.08
CA SER A 104 6.42 15.15 -5.43
C SER A 104 4.98 15.06 -5.95
N GLU A 105 4.32 13.91 -5.75
CA GLU A 105 2.94 13.68 -6.18
C GLU A 105 1.96 14.62 -5.44
N GLU A 106 2.14 14.83 -4.12
CA GLU A 106 1.33 15.79 -3.36
C GLU A 106 1.55 17.24 -3.84
N LYS A 107 2.79 17.61 -4.18
CA LYS A 107 3.11 18.95 -4.73
C LYS A 107 2.45 19.15 -6.10
N GLU A 108 2.52 18.15 -6.98
CA GLU A 108 1.84 18.18 -8.28
C GLU A 108 0.31 18.27 -8.12
N SER A 109 -0.28 17.48 -7.22
CA SER A 109 -1.72 17.53 -6.89
C SER A 109 -2.13 18.95 -6.47
N ARG A 110 -1.40 19.53 -5.51
CA ARG A 110 -1.65 20.89 -5.01
C ARG A 110 -1.55 21.95 -6.11
N ASP A 111 -0.52 21.89 -6.95
CA ASP A 111 -0.30 22.87 -8.00
C ASP A 111 -1.40 22.77 -9.10
N LEU A 112 -1.90 21.56 -9.37
CA LEU A 112 -3.10 21.37 -10.21
C LEU A 112 -4.36 21.98 -9.58
N LEU A 113 -4.56 21.82 -8.27
CA LEU A 113 -5.70 22.41 -7.56
C LEU A 113 -5.68 23.95 -7.60
N TYR A 114 -4.50 24.58 -7.50
CA TYR A 114 -4.37 26.03 -7.72
C TYR A 114 -4.82 26.43 -9.13
N SER A 115 -4.40 25.68 -10.15
CA SER A 115 -4.83 25.90 -11.54
C SER A 115 -6.36 25.74 -11.68
N CYS A 116 -6.98 24.78 -10.99
CA CYS A 116 -8.44 24.63 -10.97
C CYS A 116 -9.16 25.84 -10.35
N ILE A 117 -8.60 26.43 -9.28
CA ILE A 117 -9.18 27.62 -8.63
C ILE A 117 -9.16 28.83 -9.56
N GLU A 118 -8.10 28.99 -10.36
CA GLU A 118 -8.00 30.08 -11.34
C GLU A 118 -9.02 29.96 -12.47
N MET A 119 -9.41 28.72 -12.80
CA MET A 119 -10.29 28.41 -13.93
C MET A 119 -11.79 28.39 -13.59
N THR A 120 -12.15 28.30 -12.31
CA THR A 120 -13.56 28.30 -11.88
C THR A 120 -14.00 29.69 -11.42
N ASP A 121 -15.26 30.05 -11.65
CA ASP A 121 -15.86 31.27 -11.10
C ASP A 121 -16.79 30.99 -9.91
N ASP A 122 -17.11 29.72 -9.66
CA ASP A 122 -18.02 29.32 -8.60
C ASP A 122 -17.38 29.45 -7.20
N PRO A 123 -17.91 30.31 -6.31
CA PRO A 123 -17.34 30.54 -4.98
C PRO A 123 -17.34 29.28 -4.09
N GLU A 124 -18.35 28.42 -4.23
CA GLU A 124 -18.47 27.19 -3.43
C GLU A 124 -17.38 26.20 -3.81
N SER A 125 -17.21 25.94 -5.12
CA SER A 125 -16.12 25.13 -5.66
C SER A 125 -14.75 25.68 -5.25
N LYS A 126 -14.54 27.01 -5.32
CA LYS A 126 -13.29 27.63 -4.83
C LYS A 126 -13.04 27.34 -3.36
N SER A 127 -14.08 27.38 -2.53
CA SER A 127 -13.95 27.09 -1.09
C SER A 127 -13.55 25.63 -0.85
N VAL A 128 -14.16 24.69 -1.56
CA VAL A 128 -13.82 23.25 -1.45
C VAL A 128 -12.39 23.00 -1.91
N LEU A 129 -12.00 23.50 -3.10
CA LEU A 129 -10.65 23.32 -3.63
C LEU A 129 -9.58 23.91 -2.69
N ARG A 130 -9.85 25.06 -2.06
CA ARG A 130 -8.95 25.63 -1.04
C ARG A 130 -8.81 24.74 0.18
N SER A 131 -9.88 24.09 0.63
CA SER A 131 -9.81 23.12 1.73
C SER A 131 -8.91 21.95 1.37
N ILE A 132 -9.05 21.40 0.15
CA ILE A 132 -8.21 20.29 -0.31
C ILE A 132 -6.74 20.72 -0.37
N ILE A 133 -6.43 21.92 -0.87
CA ILE A 133 -5.05 22.45 -0.88
C ILE A 133 -4.43 22.49 0.52
N VAL A 134 -5.21 22.89 1.54
CA VAL A 134 -4.74 22.89 2.94
C VAL A 134 -4.41 21.48 3.40
N ASP A 135 -5.19 20.48 3.00
CA ASP A 135 -4.91 19.07 3.29
C ASP A 135 -3.63 18.60 2.58
N GLU A 136 -3.41 18.94 1.30
CA GLU A 136 -2.17 18.57 0.60
C GLU A 136 -0.92 19.22 1.21
N ASP A 137 -1.00 20.49 1.61
CA ASP A 137 0.09 21.15 2.34
C ASP A 137 0.37 20.48 3.69
N HIS A 138 -0.65 19.91 4.33
CA HIS A 138 -0.49 19.12 5.55
C HIS A 138 0.12 17.75 5.27
N HIS A 139 -0.32 17.05 4.22
CA HIS A 139 0.27 15.78 3.77
C HIS A 139 1.76 15.92 3.44
N ILE A 140 2.15 16.97 2.69
CA ILE A 140 3.54 17.28 2.37
C ILE A 140 4.39 17.40 3.64
N LYS A 141 3.93 18.13 4.65
CA LYS A 141 4.66 18.30 5.93
C LYS A 141 4.82 16.99 6.69
N ILE A 142 3.78 16.15 6.71
CA ILE A 142 3.85 14.82 7.33
C ILE A 142 4.92 13.97 6.62
N LEU A 143 4.90 13.94 5.29
CA LEU A 143 5.84 13.16 4.48
C LEU A 143 7.28 13.68 4.60
N GLU A 144 7.48 14.99 4.64
CA GLU A 144 8.79 15.62 4.89
C GLU A 144 9.34 15.20 6.27
N HIS A 145 8.49 15.22 7.31
CA HIS A 145 8.88 14.73 8.64
C HIS A 145 9.23 13.23 8.66
N ILE A 146 8.47 12.39 7.94
CA ILE A 146 8.78 10.97 7.78
C ILE A 146 10.15 10.78 7.10
N SER A 147 10.46 11.60 6.08
CA SER A 147 11.76 11.56 5.39
C SER A 147 12.93 11.83 6.35
N GLU A 148 12.81 12.85 7.20
CA GLU A 148 13.81 13.18 8.23
C GLU A 148 14.04 12.02 9.22
N LEU A 149 12.97 11.33 9.63
CA LEU A 149 13.05 10.16 10.50
C LEU A 149 13.79 8.97 9.84
N ILE A 150 13.58 8.77 8.54
CA ILE A 150 14.28 7.71 7.78
C ILE A 150 15.76 8.05 7.62
N GLU A 151 16.09 9.30 7.30
CA GLU A 151 17.49 9.75 7.13
C GLU A 151 18.27 9.70 8.46
N SER A 152 17.65 10.12 9.56
CA SER A 152 18.25 10.10 10.89
C SER A 152 18.43 8.70 11.48
N SER A 153 17.63 7.72 11.05
CA SER A 153 17.78 6.31 11.43
C SER A 153 18.82 5.58 10.57
N SER A 154 18.96 5.95 9.31
CA SER A 154 19.96 5.39 8.39
C SER A 154 21.39 5.86 8.68
N SER A 155 21.55 7.04 9.28
CA SER A 155 22.85 7.62 9.65
C SER A 155 23.40 7.14 11.01
N LYS A 156 22.69 6.22 11.69
CA LYS A 156 23.08 5.60 12.97
C LYS A 156 23.49 4.12 12.85
N GLN A 157 23.62 3.58 11.63
CA GLN A 157 24.22 2.27 11.33
C GLN A 157 25.62 2.45 10.72
#